data_AF-A0A4Y3RX38-F1
#
_entry.id   AF-A0A4Y3RX38-F1
#
_cell.length_a   1.000
_cell.length_b   1.000
_cell.length_c   1.000
_cell.angle_alpha   90.00
_cell.angle_beta   90.00
_cell.angle_gamma   90.00
#
_symmetry.space_group_name_H-M   'P 1'
#
loop_
_entity.id
_entity.type
_entity.pdbx_description
1 polymer ?
#
loop_
_entity_poly.entity_id
_entity_poly.type
_entity_poly.pdbx_seq_one_letter_code
_entity_poly.pdbx_strand_id
1 'polypeptide(L)'
;MTTATPPAAAPRAGLALAGAALCVLAALLIGFAANLTVVGHLQHARDQSTAYDDLREQLALGTAPVGQSTYDGKPLALGAPVALLHIPALGIREVVAEGTTSGVLMSGPGHRRDTALPGQAGASVIMGRQWGYGSPFNDVHRLPGGARVEVTTGQGTAVYEVTAVRRPGDPNPAPLGAGEGRLTLMTASGGAYTPEDVLRVDARLLGEAWPSPARPLRPGWITAAEKPLAGESDVWPGIFLGAQGLLAAALLAVLARRRWGARQTWVAAVPVLVALGVLVSGQLTRALPNLL
;
A
#
# COMPACT_ATOMS: atom_id res chain seq x y z
N MET A 1 -36.96 -64.34 -6.96
CA MET A 1 -36.10 -63.39 -7.71
C MET A 1 -35.68 -62.28 -6.75
N THR A 2 -34.51 -62.42 -6.13
CA THR A 2 -33.87 -61.39 -5.31
C THR A 2 -32.83 -60.71 -6.19
N THR A 3 -33.13 -59.48 -6.63
CA THR A 3 -32.19 -58.65 -7.38
C THR A 3 -31.12 -58.14 -6.41
N ALA A 4 -29.89 -58.64 -6.56
CA ALA A 4 -28.74 -58.15 -5.81
C ALA A 4 -28.42 -56.71 -6.27
N THR A 5 -28.51 -55.75 -5.35
CA THR A 5 -28.07 -54.37 -5.56
C THR A 5 -26.55 -54.34 -5.75
N PRO A 6 -26.02 -53.72 -6.82
CA PRO A 6 -24.58 -53.67 -7.03
C PRO A 6 -23.89 -52.88 -5.90
N PRO A 7 -22.67 -53.28 -5.48
CA PRO A 7 -21.94 -52.56 -4.45
C PRO A 7 -21.61 -51.14 -4.92
N ALA A 8 -21.94 -50.15 -4.11
CA ALA A 8 -21.59 -48.75 -4.36
C ALA A 8 -20.06 -48.64 -4.50
N ALA A 9 -19.60 -48.09 -5.62
CA ALA A 9 -18.18 -47.89 -5.88
C ALA A 9 -17.54 -47.06 -4.75
N ALA A 10 -16.54 -47.63 -4.08
CA ALA A 10 -15.81 -46.93 -3.04
C ALA A 10 -15.20 -45.63 -3.62
N PRO A 11 -15.41 -44.47 -2.98
CA PRO A 11 -14.83 -43.22 -3.45
C PRO A 11 -13.31 -43.37 -3.50
N ARG A 12 -12.73 -43.14 -4.69
CA ARG A 12 -11.27 -43.17 -4.88
C ARG A 12 -10.67 -42.06 -4.02
N ALA A 13 -10.07 -42.41 -2.89
CA ALA A 13 -9.54 -41.47 -1.90
C ALA A 13 -8.63 -40.39 -2.51
N GLY A 14 -7.90 -40.69 -3.59
CA GLY A 14 -7.07 -39.72 -4.31
C GLY A 14 -7.84 -38.58 -4.99
N LEU A 15 -9.02 -38.84 -5.56
CA LEU A 15 -9.86 -37.80 -6.18
C LEU A 15 -10.48 -36.87 -5.12
N ALA A 16 -10.84 -37.42 -3.96
CA ALA A 16 -11.36 -36.63 -2.85
C ALA A 16 -10.31 -35.70 -2.25
N LEU A 17 -9.05 -36.16 -2.13
CA LEU A 17 -7.93 -35.34 -1.65
C LEU A 17 -7.59 -34.21 -2.63
N ALA A 18 -7.53 -34.51 -3.94
CA ALA A 18 -7.30 -33.51 -4.97
C ALA A 18 -8.41 -32.44 -5.00
N GLY A 19 -9.68 -32.85 -4.90
CA GLY A 19 -10.81 -31.94 -4.81
C GLY A 19 -10.75 -31.03 -3.58
N ALA A 20 -10.40 -31.58 -2.41
CA ALA A 20 -10.24 -30.80 -1.19
C ALA A 20 -9.09 -29.78 -1.30
N ALA A 21 -7.94 -30.18 -1.86
CA ALA A 21 -6.81 -29.28 -2.09
C ALA A 21 -7.19 -28.11 -3.01
N LEU A 22 -7.91 -28.38 -4.10
CA LEU A 22 -8.41 -27.34 -5.01
C LEU A 22 -9.39 -26.38 -4.31
N CYS A 23 -10.29 -26.89 -3.47
CA CYS A 23 -11.22 -26.04 -2.72
C CYS A 23 -10.48 -25.12 -1.73
N VAL A 24 -9.46 -25.64 -1.04
CA VAL A 24 -8.62 -24.83 -0.13
C VAL A 24 -7.86 -23.76 -0.91
N LEU A 25 -7.24 -24.12 -2.03
CA LEU A 25 -6.54 -23.17 -2.88
C LEU A 25 -7.50 -22.07 -3.39
N ALA A 26 -8.68 -22.45 -3.88
CA ALA A 26 -9.70 -21.50 -4.32
C ALA A 26 -10.12 -20.56 -3.19
N ALA A 27 -10.36 -21.08 -1.99
CA ALA A 27 -10.71 -20.26 -0.82
C ALA A 27 -9.59 -19.29 -0.42
N LEU A 28 -8.33 -19.71 -0.48
CA LEU A 28 -7.18 -18.84 -0.21
C LEU A 28 -7.05 -17.73 -1.26
N LEU A 29 -7.22 -18.05 -2.54
CA LEU A 29 -7.18 -17.07 -3.63
C LEU A 29 -8.33 -16.06 -3.54
N ILE A 30 -9.55 -16.53 -3.24
CA ILE A 30 -10.71 -15.67 -3.00
C ILE A 30 -10.47 -14.77 -1.78
N GLY A 31 -9.97 -15.33 -0.68
CA GLY A 31 -9.64 -14.57 0.52
C GLY A 31 -8.58 -13.50 0.26
N PHE A 32 -7.56 -13.84 -0.53
CA PHE A 32 -6.52 -12.90 -0.96
C PHE A 32 -7.07 -11.77 -1.83
N ALA A 33 -7.92 -12.09 -2.82
CA ALA A 33 -8.58 -11.09 -3.66
C ALA A 33 -9.51 -10.18 -2.85
N ALA A 34 -10.27 -10.75 -1.90
CA ALA A 34 -11.09 -9.99 -0.95
C ALA A 34 -10.24 -9.11 -0.04
N ASN A 35 -9.02 -9.54 0.30
CA ASN A 35 -8.09 -8.73 1.07
C ASN A 35 -7.58 -7.52 0.26
N LEU A 36 -7.17 -7.71 -0.98
CA LEU A 36 -6.69 -6.60 -1.83
C LEU A 36 -7.77 -5.55 -2.11
N THR A 37 -9.03 -5.99 -2.20
CA THR A 37 -10.17 -5.13 -2.49
C THR A 37 -10.83 -4.68 -1.20
N VAL A 38 -11.76 -5.47 -0.66
CA VAL A 38 -12.66 -5.07 0.42
C VAL A 38 -11.93 -4.77 1.72
N VAL A 39 -11.10 -5.69 2.21
CA VAL A 39 -10.42 -5.52 3.52
C VAL A 39 -9.36 -4.42 3.43
N GLY A 40 -8.62 -4.37 2.32
CA GLY A 40 -7.59 -3.36 2.09
C GLY A 40 -8.15 -1.95 2.01
N HIS A 41 -9.30 -1.74 1.37
CA HIS A 41 -9.98 -0.43 1.38
C HIS A 41 -10.41 -0.01 2.80
N LEU A 42 -10.87 -0.95 3.63
CA LEU A 42 -11.21 -0.66 5.03
C LEU A 42 -9.97 -0.35 5.89
N GLN A 43 -8.88 -1.10 5.69
CA GLN A 43 -7.59 -0.85 6.35
C GLN A 43 -7.05 0.53 5.98
N HIS A 44 -7.00 0.84 4.68
CA HIS A 44 -6.63 2.17 4.18
C HIS A 44 -7.43 3.29 4.84
N ALA A 45 -8.78 3.18 4.83
CA ALA A 45 -9.64 4.22 5.41
C ALA A 45 -9.38 4.42 6.92
N ARG A 46 -9.19 3.33 7.67
CA ARG A 46 -8.87 3.38 9.11
C ARG A 46 -7.49 3.99 9.36
N ASP A 47 -6.50 3.59 8.58
CA ASP A 47 -5.13 4.08 8.71
C ASP A 47 -5.05 5.57 8.34
N GLN A 48 -5.74 6.00 7.28
CA GLN A 48 -5.85 7.42 6.89
C GLN A 48 -6.54 8.28 7.94
N SER A 49 -7.62 7.79 8.56
CA SER A 49 -8.26 8.52 9.67
C SER A 49 -7.30 8.71 10.84
N THR A 50 -6.54 7.66 11.19
CA THR A 50 -5.57 7.71 12.29
C THR A 50 -4.43 8.67 11.94
N ALA A 51 -3.84 8.54 10.75
CA ALA A 51 -2.75 9.38 10.28
C ALA A 51 -3.17 10.86 10.14
N TYR A 52 -4.43 11.14 9.80
CA TYR A 52 -4.96 12.49 9.72
C TYR A 52 -5.05 13.14 11.09
N ASP A 53 -5.54 12.41 12.10
CA ASP A 53 -5.58 12.90 13.46
C ASP A 53 -4.18 13.16 14.02
N ASP A 54 -3.24 12.23 13.80
CA ASP A 54 -1.84 12.38 14.20
C ASP A 54 -1.19 13.61 13.53
N LEU A 55 -1.36 13.76 12.21
CA LEU A 55 -0.80 14.91 11.47
C LEU A 55 -1.43 16.23 11.94
N ARG A 56 -2.75 16.24 12.15
CA ARG A 56 -3.47 17.44 12.61
C ARG A 56 -2.99 17.87 14.00
N GLU A 57 -2.76 16.92 14.91
CA GLU A 57 -2.17 17.19 16.23
C GLU A 57 -0.75 17.76 16.09
N GLN A 58 0.11 17.12 15.29
CA GLN A 58 1.48 17.58 15.09
C GLN A 58 1.55 18.98 14.46
N LEU A 59 0.66 19.30 13.52
CA LEU A 59 0.55 20.65 12.94
C LEU A 59 0.10 21.66 14.00
N ALA A 60 -0.86 21.31 14.85
CA ALA A 60 -1.34 22.19 15.92
C ALA A 60 -0.27 22.45 16.99
N LEU A 61 0.57 21.45 17.30
CA LEU A 61 1.67 21.56 18.25
C LEU A 61 2.96 22.15 17.65
N GLY A 62 3.02 22.36 16.33
CA GLY A 62 4.24 22.80 15.65
C GLY A 62 5.37 21.77 15.66
N THR A 63 5.03 20.49 15.81
CA THR A 63 5.99 19.36 15.86
C THR A 63 5.98 18.51 14.59
N ALA A 64 5.13 18.87 13.61
CA ALA A 64 5.10 18.22 12.30
C ALA A 64 6.48 18.30 11.62
N PRO A 65 6.91 17.22 10.93
CA PRO A 65 8.22 17.18 10.34
C PRO A 65 8.37 18.21 9.21
N VAL A 66 9.54 18.87 9.21
CA VAL A 66 9.97 19.82 8.18
C VAL A 66 11.22 19.34 7.45
N GLY A 67 11.60 18.07 7.64
CA GLY A 67 12.72 17.43 6.97
C GLY A 67 12.72 15.93 7.22
N GLN A 68 13.88 15.29 7.08
CA GLN A 68 14.06 13.83 7.25
C GLN A 68 14.17 13.39 8.72
N SER A 69 14.03 14.34 9.65
CA SER A 69 14.11 14.11 11.08
C SER A 69 12.88 14.68 11.79
N THR A 70 12.50 14.05 12.88
CA THR A 70 11.52 14.55 13.85
C THR A 70 12.05 15.80 14.57
N TYR A 71 11.17 16.48 15.32
CA TYR A 71 11.54 17.66 16.11
C TYR A 71 12.60 17.38 17.19
N ASP A 72 12.71 16.14 17.66
CA ASP A 72 13.72 15.68 18.63
C ASP A 72 15.01 15.14 17.96
N GLY A 73 15.16 15.33 16.65
CA GLY A 73 16.37 15.01 15.89
C GLY A 73 16.52 13.54 15.51
N LYS A 74 15.53 12.68 15.77
CA LYS A 74 15.55 11.28 15.33
C LYS A 74 15.17 11.17 13.84
N PRO A 75 15.68 10.18 13.11
CA PRO A 75 15.21 9.91 11.76
C PRO A 75 13.71 9.62 11.75
N LEU A 76 13.00 10.09 10.72
CA LEU A 76 11.59 9.74 10.54
C LEU A 76 11.41 8.24 10.33
N ALA A 77 10.46 7.65 11.06
CA ALA A 77 10.08 6.27 10.88
C ALA A 77 9.27 6.10 9.58
N LEU A 78 9.42 4.95 8.93
CA LEU A 78 8.55 4.57 7.82
C LEU A 78 7.09 4.54 8.30
N GLY A 79 6.19 5.13 7.53
CA GLY A 79 4.77 5.26 7.89
C GLY A 79 4.43 6.52 8.69
N ALA A 80 5.41 7.30 9.18
CA ALA A 80 5.13 8.54 9.90
C ALA A 80 4.46 9.58 8.97
N PRO A 81 3.39 10.28 9.41
CA PRO A 81 2.74 11.27 8.56
C PRO A 81 3.66 12.48 8.33
N VAL A 82 3.81 12.90 7.07
CA VAL A 82 4.67 14.04 6.69
C VAL A 82 3.93 15.15 5.97
N ALA A 83 2.82 14.85 5.30
CA ALA A 83 2.05 15.85 4.58
C ALA A 83 0.59 15.46 4.41
N LEU A 84 -0.27 16.44 4.13
CA LEU A 84 -1.62 16.22 3.62
C LEU A 84 -1.65 16.60 2.13
N LEU A 85 -1.90 15.63 1.26
CA LEU A 85 -2.08 15.80 -0.18
C LEU A 85 -3.56 16.07 -0.50
N HIS A 86 -3.82 17.10 -1.28
CA HIS A 86 -5.14 17.44 -1.77
C HIS A 86 -5.10 17.72 -3.28
N ILE A 87 -5.89 16.97 -4.06
CA ILE A 87 -6.00 17.14 -5.52
C ILE A 87 -7.48 17.35 -5.85
N PRO A 88 -7.97 18.60 -5.89
CA PRO A 88 -9.40 18.91 -6.05
C PRO A 88 -10.01 18.29 -7.31
N ALA A 89 -9.26 18.29 -8.42
CA ALA A 89 -9.73 17.77 -9.71
C ALA A 89 -10.07 16.27 -9.69
N LEU A 90 -9.53 15.52 -8.71
CA LEU A 90 -9.76 14.09 -8.54
C LEU A 90 -10.48 13.75 -7.22
N GLY A 91 -10.80 14.74 -6.39
CA GLY A 91 -11.37 14.51 -5.05
C GLY A 91 -10.42 13.76 -4.10
N ILE A 92 -9.11 13.76 -4.38
CA ILE A 92 -8.12 13.07 -3.52
C ILE A 92 -7.80 13.98 -2.33
N ARG A 93 -7.92 13.42 -1.12
CA ARG A 93 -7.47 14.05 0.12
C ARG A 93 -6.89 12.99 1.03
N GLU A 94 -5.57 12.88 1.06
CA GLU A 94 -4.84 11.74 1.62
C GLU A 94 -3.64 12.23 2.42
N VAL A 95 -3.38 11.61 3.57
CA VAL A 95 -2.15 11.79 4.32
C VAL A 95 -1.03 11.03 3.63
N VAL A 96 0.07 11.74 3.39
CA VAL A 96 1.30 11.21 2.84
C VAL A 96 2.19 10.78 4.01
N ALA A 97 2.55 9.51 4.04
CA ALA A 97 3.48 8.95 5.02
C ALA A 97 4.94 9.03 4.53
N GLU A 98 5.91 8.96 5.44
CA GLU A 98 7.32 8.82 5.07
C GLU A 98 7.62 7.41 4.59
N GLY A 99 8.30 7.28 3.45
CA GLY A 99 8.71 6.01 2.87
C GLY A 99 7.78 5.49 1.79
N THR A 100 8.30 4.58 0.96
CA THR A 100 7.62 4.08 -0.25
C THR A 100 7.67 2.56 -0.37
N THR A 101 7.79 1.85 0.75
CA THR A 101 7.68 0.38 0.76
C THR A 101 6.24 -0.04 0.49
N SER A 102 6.05 -1.28 0.01
CA SER A 102 4.70 -1.81 -0.26
C SER A 102 3.80 -1.74 0.97
N GLY A 103 4.33 -2.06 2.16
CA GLY A 103 3.62 -1.95 3.43
C GLY A 103 3.22 -0.52 3.81
N VAL A 104 4.06 0.49 3.56
CA VAL A 104 3.67 1.91 3.79
C VAL A 104 2.56 2.30 2.81
N LEU A 105 2.70 1.92 1.54
CA LEU A 105 1.75 2.29 0.49
C LEU A 105 0.39 1.59 0.59
N MET A 106 0.26 0.54 1.41
CA MET A 106 -1.02 -0.07 1.78
C MET A 106 -1.89 0.84 2.66
N SER A 107 -1.29 1.83 3.33
CA SER A 107 -2.01 2.78 4.19
C SER A 107 -2.27 4.12 3.52
N GLY A 108 -1.76 4.35 2.30
CA GLY A 108 -1.97 5.57 1.50
C GLY A 108 -0.71 6.01 0.74
N PRO A 109 -0.67 7.25 0.22
CA PRO A 109 0.49 7.77 -0.47
C PRO A 109 1.73 7.87 0.43
N GLY A 110 2.91 7.70 -0.15
CA GLY A 110 4.19 7.74 0.56
C GLY A 110 5.19 8.70 -0.08
N HIS A 111 5.90 9.47 0.73
CA HIS A 111 6.97 10.35 0.31
C HIS A 111 8.28 9.57 0.16
N ARG A 112 8.99 9.79 -0.93
CA ARG A 112 10.31 9.20 -1.15
C ARG A 112 11.34 9.91 -0.28
N ARG A 113 11.76 9.25 0.81
CA ARG A 113 12.58 9.82 1.89
C ARG A 113 13.89 10.49 1.50
N ASP A 114 14.47 10.14 0.35
CA ASP A 114 15.70 10.76 -0.18
C ASP A 114 15.44 12.00 -1.05
N THR A 115 14.18 12.45 -1.15
CA THR A 115 13.76 13.65 -1.88
C THR A 115 13.40 14.79 -0.93
N ALA A 116 13.23 16.01 -1.46
CA ALA A 116 12.84 17.15 -0.64
C ALA A 116 11.37 17.00 -0.20
N LEU A 117 11.00 17.54 0.97
CA LEU A 117 9.58 17.58 1.32
C LEU A 117 8.82 18.52 0.39
N PRO A 118 7.51 18.30 0.18
CA PRO A 118 6.68 19.21 -0.60
C PRO A 118 6.75 20.65 -0.05
N GLY A 119 6.90 21.61 -0.96
CA GLY A 119 7.10 23.03 -0.71
C GLY A 119 8.56 23.48 -0.62
N GLN A 120 9.50 22.55 -0.43
CA GLN A 120 10.92 22.88 -0.33
C GLN A 120 11.62 23.00 -1.69
N ALA A 121 12.75 23.71 -1.70
CA ALA A 121 13.63 23.78 -2.87
C ALA A 121 14.13 22.38 -3.26
N GLY A 122 13.93 22.00 -4.52
CA GLY A 122 14.28 20.70 -5.09
C GLY A 122 13.09 19.89 -5.56
N ALA A 123 13.37 18.63 -5.92
CA ALA A 123 12.34 17.68 -6.33
C ALA A 123 11.80 16.93 -5.11
N SER A 124 10.47 16.84 -5.02
CA SER A 124 9.74 15.99 -4.09
C SER A 124 9.03 14.88 -4.86
N VAL A 125 9.07 13.66 -4.35
CA VAL A 125 8.41 12.51 -4.99
C VAL A 125 7.41 11.90 -4.02
N ILE A 126 6.16 11.80 -4.45
CA ILE A 126 5.10 11.08 -3.74
C ILE A 126 4.71 9.88 -4.59
N MET A 127 4.68 8.70 -3.98
CA MET A 127 4.29 7.44 -4.58
C MET A 127 2.93 7.01 -4.06
N GLY A 128 2.13 6.37 -4.89
CA GLY A 128 0.83 5.84 -4.48
C GLY A 128 0.39 4.69 -5.35
N ARG A 129 -0.41 3.79 -4.77
CA ARG A 129 -0.96 2.61 -5.44
C ARG A 129 -1.96 3.02 -6.51
N GLN A 130 -1.91 2.34 -7.66
CA GLN A 130 -2.93 2.43 -8.69
C GLN A 130 -4.15 1.56 -8.33
N TRP A 131 -3.95 0.39 -7.72
CA TRP A 131 -4.95 -0.61 -7.37
C TRP A 131 -4.78 -1.23 -5.97
N GLY A 132 -5.93 -1.60 -5.39
CA GLY A 132 -6.06 -2.09 -4.01
C GLY A 132 -5.82 -0.99 -2.98
N TYR A 133 -6.14 -1.27 -1.72
CA TYR A 133 -5.81 -0.42 -0.56
C TYR A 133 -6.10 1.08 -0.78
N GLY A 134 -7.38 1.43 -0.94
CA GLY A 134 -7.80 2.81 -1.25
C GLY A 134 -7.61 3.20 -2.71
N SER A 135 -6.53 2.73 -3.36
CA SER A 135 -6.16 3.04 -4.75
C SER A 135 -6.03 4.56 -4.99
N PRO A 136 -5.29 5.29 -4.13
CA PRO A 136 -5.30 6.75 -4.13
C PRO A 136 -4.89 7.36 -5.46
N PHE A 137 -4.04 6.69 -6.24
CA PHE A 137 -3.51 7.20 -7.50
C PHE A 137 -4.08 6.51 -8.75
N ASN A 138 -5.21 5.80 -8.66
CA ASN A 138 -5.83 5.14 -9.81
C ASN A 138 -6.07 6.13 -10.98
N ASP A 139 -6.54 7.34 -10.67
CA ASP A 139 -6.97 8.33 -11.65
C ASP A 139 -5.98 9.47 -11.93
N VAL A 140 -4.76 9.44 -11.38
CA VAL A 140 -3.79 10.55 -11.59
C VAL A 140 -3.37 10.71 -13.05
N HIS A 141 -3.51 9.66 -13.86
CA HIS A 141 -3.33 9.69 -15.31
C HIS A 141 -4.32 10.61 -16.05
N ARG A 142 -5.43 10.99 -15.40
CA ARG A 142 -6.47 11.86 -15.93
C ARG A 142 -6.26 13.33 -15.58
N LEU A 143 -5.21 13.67 -14.82
CA LEU A 143 -4.95 15.05 -14.44
C LEU A 143 -4.68 15.91 -15.68
N PRO A 144 -5.49 16.95 -15.94
CA PRO A 144 -5.21 17.87 -17.03
C PRO A 144 -3.98 18.73 -16.68
N GLY A 145 -3.27 19.16 -17.71
CA GLY A 145 -2.26 20.22 -17.56
C GLY A 145 -2.91 21.47 -16.96
N GLY A 146 -2.22 22.11 -16.02
CA GLY A 146 -2.75 23.25 -15.26
C GLY A 146 -3.55 22.89 -14.00
N ALA A 147 -3.83 21.59 -13.76
CA ALA A 147 -4.52 21.17 -12.54
C ALA A 147 -3.70 21.52 -11.28
N ARG A 148 -4.39 21.89 -10.20
CA ARG A 148 -3.76 22.20 -8.92
C ARG A 148 -3.57 20.95 -8.08
N VAL A 149 -2.41 20.87 -7.44
CA VAL A 149 -2.09 19.88 -6.40
C VAL A 149 -1.62 20.66 -5.18
N GLU A 150 -2.34 20.53 -4.07
CA GLU A 150 -2.04 21.23 -2.82
C GLU A 150 -1.42 20.23 -1.85
N VAL A 151 -0.30 20.60 -1.24
CA VAL A 151 0.37 19.75 -0.25
C VAL A 151 0.67 20.56 0.99
N THR A 152 0.11 20.15 2.12
CA THR A 152 0.31 20.83 3.42
C THR A 152 1.30 20.05 4.26
N THR A 153 2.40 20.68 4.64
CA THR A 153 3.46 20.13 5.50
C THR A 153 3.58 20.95 6.78
N GLY A 154 4.53 20.62 7.66
CA GLY A 154 4.86 21.44 8.83
C GLY A 154 5.32 22.88 8.50
N GLN A 155 5.69 23.17 7.25
CA GLN A 155 6.08 24.52 6.81
C GLN A 155 4.92 25.35 6.24
N GLY A 156 3.77 24.73 5.97
CA GLY A 156 2.60 25.38 5.40
C GLY A 156 2.04 24.63 4.19
N THR A 157 1.18 25.30 3.41
CA THR A 157 0.56 24.73 2.20
C THR A 157 1.29 25.19 0.94
N ALA A 158 1.86 24.25 0.21
CA ALA A 158 2.48 24.45 -1.10
C ALA A 158 1.48 24.11 -2.20
N VAL A 159 1.34 24.99 -3.20
CA VAL A 159 0.44 24.78 -4.35
C VAL A 159 1.28 24.48 -5.57
N TYR A 160 0.98 23.40 -6.25
CA TYR A 160 1.64 22.96 -7.48
C TYR A 160 0.67 23.01 -8.65
N GLU A 161 1.21 23.24 -9.85
CA GLU A 161 0.47 23.19 -11.11
C GLU A 161 1.01 22.04 -11.97
N VAL A 162 0.14 21.12 -12.38
CA VAL A 162 0.50 19.97 -13.23
C VAL A 162 1.01 20.45 -14.57
N THR A 163 2.22 20.05 -14.93
CA THR A 163 2.87 20.41 -16.20
C THR A 163 2.78 19.29 -17.21
N ALA A 164 2.95 18.03 -16.79
CA ALA A 164 2.96 16.90 -17.69
C ALA A 164 2.58 15.59 -16.99
N VAL A 165 1.90 14.71 -17.73
CA VAL A 165 1.75 13.29 -17.41
C VAL A 165 2.71 12.52 -18.31
N ARG A 166 3.71 11.87 -17.72
CA ARG A 166 4.77 11.14 -18.40
C ARG A 166 4.63 9.64 -18.25
N ARG A 167 4.87 8.96 -19.36
CA ARG A 167 4.91 7.50 -19.54
C ARG A 167 6.35 7.02 -19.70
N PRO A 168 6.60 5.72 -19.60
CA PRO A 168 7.90 5.13 -19.92
C PRO A 168 8.39 5.58 -21.32
N GLY A 169 9.65 5.99 -21.40
CA GLY A 169 10.26 6.50 -22.63
C GLY A 169 10.14 8.01 -22.84
N ASP A 170 9.25 8.70 -22.12
CA ASP A 170 9.14 10.15 -22.22
C ASP A 170 10.39 10.84 -21.65
N PRO A 171 10.79 12.00 -22.21
CA PRO A 171 11.96 12.72 -21.75
C PRO A 171 11.83 13.11 -20.27
N ASN A 172 12.98 13.17 -19.60
CA ASN A 172 13.01 13.73 -18.25
C ASN A 172 12.73 15.24 -18.30
N PRO A 173 12.02 15.78 -17.30
CA PRO A 173 11.81 17.21 -17.21
C PRO A 173 13.15 17.94 -17.07
N ALA A 174 13.16 19.22 -17.44
CA ALA A 174 14.34 20.07 -17.30
C ALA A 174 14.91 20.00 -15.86
N PRO A 175 16.23 20.14 -15.70
CA PRO A 175 16.85 20.31 -14.39
C PRO A 175 16.22 21.49 -13.66
N LEU A 176 16.09 21.39 -12.33
CA LEU A 176 15.55 22.47 -11.51
C LEU A 176 16.56 23.61 -11.39
N GLY A 177 16.08 24.84 -11.54
CA GLY A 177 16.82 26.04 -11.19
C GLY A 177 17.03 26.16 -9.67
N ALA A 178 17.91 27.08 -9.27
CA ALA A 178 18.13 27.38 -7.86
C ALA A 178 16.85 27.98 -7.24
N GLY A 179 16.40 27.40 -6.11
CA GLY A 179 15.18 27.86 -5.43
C GLY A 179 13.87 27.40 -6.08
N GLU A 180 13.91 26.56 -7.12
CA GLU A 180 12.71 25.97 -7.72
C GLU A 180 12.27 24.70 -6.97
N GLY A 181 10.96 24.48 -6.91
CA GLY A 181 10.34 23.27 -6.38
C GLY A 181 9.59 22.51 -7.47
N ARG A 182 9.70 21.19 -7.49
CA ARG A 182 8.87 20.31 -8.34
C ARG A 182 8.34 19.15 -7.53
N LEU A 183 7.07 18.84 -7.74
CA LEU A 183 6.41 17.65 -7.22
C LEU A 183 6.28 16.64 -8.36
N THR A 184 6.64 15.38 -8.10
CA THR A 184 6.35 14.26 -9.00
C THR A 184 5.49 13.25 -8.27
N LEU A 185 4.25 13.06 -8.72
CA LEU A 185 3.41 11.95 -8.29
C LEU A 185 3.77 10.72 -9.13
N MET A 186 4.02 9.58 -8.51
CA MET A 186 4.36 8.33 -9.18
C MET A 186 3.39 7.22 -8.83
N THR A 187 2.94 6.48 -9.84
CA THR A 187 2.10 5.30 -9.68
C THR A 187 2.40 4.29 -10.80
N ALA A 188 1.80 3.11 -10.74
CA ALA A 188 1.95 2.13 -11.82
C ALA A 188 1.24 2.59 -13.10
N SER A 189 1.54 1.91 -14.19
CA SER A 189 0.73 1.85 -15.40
C SER A 189 0.59 0.39 -15.84
N GLY A 190 -0.48 0.09 -16.58
CA GLY A 190 -0.78 -1.26 -17.06
C GLY A 190 -2.22 -1.66 -16.79
N GLY A 191 -2.49 -2.96 -16.88
CA GLY A 191 -3.79 -3.55 -16.56
C GLY A 191 -4.11 -3.55 -15.06
N ALA A 192 -5.36 -3.85 -14.72
CA ALA A 192 -5.81 -3.93 -13.33
C ALA A 192 -5.02 -5.00 -12.56
N TYR A 193 -4.38 -4.60 -11.46
CA TYR A 193 -3.52 -5.47 -10.62
C TYR A 193 -2.31 -6.10 -11.35
N THR A 194 -1.98 -5.65 -12.56
CA THR A 194 -0.85 -6.14 -13.35
C THR A 194 0.01 -4.95 -13.78
N PRO A 195 0.79 -4.37 -12.84
CA PRO A 195 1.62 -3.21 -13.15
C PRO A 195 2.78 -3.63 -14.06
N GLU A 196 2.96 -2.90 -15.15
CA GLU A 196 4.02 -3.15 -16.14
C GLU A 196 5.13 -2.11 -16.02
N ASP A 197 4.74 -0.88 -15.72
CA ASP A 197 5.58 0.29 -15.87
C ASP A 197 5.19 1.40 -14.89
N VAL A 198 5.91 2.52 -14.89
CA VAL A 198 5.69 3.64 -13.96
C VAL A 198 5.20 4.88 -14.70
N LEU A 199 4.02 5.36 -14.30
CA LEU A 199 3.46 6.65 -14.67
C LEU A 199 3.95 7.75 -13.73
N ARG A 200 4.25 8.93 -14.27
CA ARG A 200 4.70 10.09 -13.48
C ARG A 200 3.86 11.31 -13.83
N VAL A 201 3.37 12.04 -12.85
CA VAL A 201 2.75 13.34 -13.03
C VAL A 201 3.67 14.39 -12.43
N ASP A 202 4.24 15.23 -13.28
CA ASP A 202 5.11 16.32 -12.85
C ASP A 202 4.28 17.59 -12.66
N ALA A 203 4.57 18.32 -11.58
CA ALA A 203 3.92 19.58 -11.25
C ALA A 203 4.95 20.58 -10.74
N ARG A 204 4.88 21.83 -11.22
CA ARG A 204 5.76 22.93 -10.81
C ARG A 204 5.21 23.62 -9.57
N LEU A 205 6.06 24.03 -8.64
CA LEU A 205 5.64 24.82 -7.49
C LEU A 205 5.16 26.21 -7.96
N LEU A 206 4.05 26.69 -7.40
CA LEU A 206 3.58 28.06 -7.55
C LEU A 206 4.06 28.87 -6.35
N GLY A 207 4.95 29.84 -6.59
CA GLY A 207 5.56 30.68 -5.56
C GLY A 207 7.00 30.32 -5.27
N GLU A 208 7.54 30.92 -4.20
CA GLU A 208 8.92 30.67 -3.77
C GLU A 208 9.04 29.36 -3.00
N ALA A 209 10.06 28.56 -3.30
CA ALA A 209 10.32 27.35 -2.56
C ALA A 209 10.90 27.68 -1.17
N TRP A 210 10.43 26.95 -0.16
CA TRP A 210 10.94 27.08 1.19
C TRP A 210 12.36 26.51 1.31
N PRO A 211 13.14 27.00 2.30
CA PRO A 211 14.43 26.42 2.59
C PRO A 211 14.28 24.94 2.96
N SER A 212 15.12 24.10 2.33
CA SER A 212 15.28 22.70 2.70
C SER A 212 16.33 22.61 3.82
N PRO A 213 16.02 22.07 5.00
CA PRO A 213 17.02 21.75 6.02
C PRO A 213 18.07 20.76 5.49
N ALA A 214 19.15 20.59 6.27
CA ALA A 214 20.17 19.58 5.98
C ALA A 214 19.52 18.18 5.88
N ARG A 215 19.87 17.45 4.83
CA ARG A 215 19.31 16.11 4.53
C ARG A 215 20.35 15.03 4.79
N PRO A 216 20.22 14.25 5.89
CA PRO A 216 21.07 13.09 6.12
C PRO A 216 21.00 12.05 4.98
N LEU A 217 19.81 11.82 4.42
CA LEU A 217 19.60 10.94 3.27
C LEU A 217 19.71 11.73 1.97
N ARG A 218 20.72 11.38 1.17
CA ARG A 218 20.94 11.97 -0.15
C ARG A 218 20.13 11.21 -1.21
N PRO A 219 19.74 11.87 -2.33
CA PRO A 219 19.13 11.18 -3.46
C PRO A 219 19.90 9.92 -3.86
N GLY A 220 19.20 8.79 -3.93
CA GLY A 220 19.75 7.45 -4.15
C GLY A 220 19.91 6.60 -2.90
N TRP A 221 19.75 7.15 -1.69
CA TRP A 221 19.93 6.45 -0.40
C TRP A 221 18.61 5.87 0.15
N ILE A 222 17.89 5.15 -0.70
CA ILE A 222 16.69 4.37 -0.35
C ILE A 222 16.96 2.88 -0.49
N THR A 223 16.21 2.07 0.25
CA THR A 223 16.30 0.61 0.15
C THR A 223 15.76 0.12 -1.18
N ALA A 224 16.08 -1.13 -1.54
CA ALA A 224 15.54 -1.74 -2.76
C ALA A 224 14.00 -1.80 -2.75
N ALA A 225 13.39 -2.03 -1.59
CA ALA A 225 11.94 -2.12 -1.40
C ALA A 225 11.20 -0.79 -1.60
N GLU A 226 11.91 0.33 -1.51
CA GLU A 226 11.34 1.68 -1.70
C GLU A 226 11.36 2.14 -3.16
N LYS A 227 12.04 1.40 -4.04
CA LYS A 227 12.10 1.73 -5.47
C LYS A 227 10.72 1.52 -6.12
N PRO A 228 10.37 2.28 -7.17
CA PRO A 228 9.13 2.06 -7.91
C PRO A 228 9.00 0.61 -8.40
N LEU A 229 7.81 0.03 -8.24
CA LEU A 229 7.47 -1.36 -8.58
C LEU A 229 8.23 -2.45 -7.79
N ALA A 230 8.90 -2.08 -6.69
CA ALA A 230 9.57 -3.05 -5.83
C ALA A 230 8.60 -3.64 -4.80
N GLY A 231 8.82 -4.91 -4.44
CA GLY A 231 8.21 -5.56 -3.30
C GLY A 231 9.19 -5.71 -2.14
N GLU A 232 8.68 -6.05 -0.96
CA GLU A 232 9.48 -6.32 0.23
C GLU A 232 9.93 -7.79 0.25
N SER A 233 11.22 -8.03 0.53
CA SER A 233 11.81 -9.38 0.52
C SER A 233 11.92 -10.00 1.92
N ASP A 234 11.82 -9.21 2.97
CA ASP A 234 11.92 -9.64 4.38
C ASP A 234 10.62 -10.24 4.93
N VAL A 235 9.57 -10.35 4.10
CA VAL A 235 8.23 -10.82 4.49
C VAL A 235 8.08 -12.35 4.49
N TRP A 236 9.00 -13.09 3.87
CA TRP A 236 8.91 -14.55 3.73
C TRP A 236 8.78 -15.32 5.05
N PRO A 237 9.54 -14.99 6.14
CA PRO A 237 9.35 -15.64 7.43
C PRO A 237 7.93 -15.46 7.97
N GLY A 238 7.34 -14.27 7.80
CA GLY A 238 5.97 -13.97 8.22
C GLY A 238 4.94 -14.77 7.42
N ILE A 239 5.11 -14.86 6.10
CA ILE A 239 4.26 -15.69 5.23
C ILE A 239 4.34 -17.16 5.64
N PHE A 240 5.55 -17.68 5.86
CA PHE A 240 5.76 -19.07 6.23
C PHE A 240 5.12 -19.42 7.57
N LEU A 241 5.38 -18.62 8.61
CA LEU A 241 4.80 -18.83 9.94
C LEU A 241 3.28 -18.68 9.93
N GLY A 242 2.76 -17.68 9.21
CA GLY A 242 1.32 -17.48 9.07
C GLY A 242 0.64 -18.64 8.32
N ALA A 243 1.27 -19.17 7.26
CA ALA A 243 0.77 -20.34 6.54
C ALA A 243 0.76 -21.61 7.42
N GLN A 244 1.80 -21.81 8.24
CA GLN A 244 1.83 -22.88 9.23
C GLN A 244 0.73 -22.71 10.29
N GLY A 245 0.53 -21.49 10.78
CA GLY A 245 -0.55 -21.16 11.71
C GLY A 245 -1.93 -21.45 11.12
N LEU A 246 -2.16 -21.08 9.86
CA LEU A 246 -3.41 -21.33 9.15
C LEU A 246 -3.65 -22.84 8.94
N LEU A 247 -2.60 -23.59 8.61
CA LEU A 247 -2.66 -25.05 8.52
C LEU A 247 -2.99 -25.67 9.90
N ALA A 248 -2.31 -25.25 10.95
CA ALA A 248 -2.55 -25.73 12.31
C ALA A 248 -3.99 -25.43 12.77
N ALA A 249 -4.48 -24.21 12.53
CA ALA A 249 -5.85 -23.81 12.85
C ALA A 249 -6.88 -24.64 12.06
N ALA A 250 -6.62 -24.93 10.79
CA ALA A 250 -7.49 -25.78 9.97
C ALA A 250 -7.52 -27.23 10.49
N LEU A 251 -6.36 -27.80 10.85
CA LEU A 251 -6.26 -29.14 11.43
C LEU A 251 -6.97 -29.21 12.79
N LEU A 252 -6.78 -28.22 13.65
CA LEU A 252 -7.47 -28.12 14.94
C LEU A 252 -8.98 -28.00 14.75
N ALA A 253 -9.46 -27.24 13.76
CA ALA A 253 -10.89 -27.17 13.44
C ALA A 253 -11.43 -28.54 12.99
N VAL A 254 -10.69 -29.30 12.17
CA VAL A 254 -11.10 -30.66 11.78
C VAL A 254 -11.16 -31.60 12.98
N LEU A 255 -10.19 -31.53 13.90
CA LEU A 255 -10.16 -32.34 15.12
C LEU A 255 -11.29 -31.95 16.09
N ALA A 256 -11.52 -30.65 16.29
CA ALA A 256 -12.58 -30.12 17.14
C ALA A 256 -13.96 -30.53 16.61
N ARG A 257 -14.15 -30.53 15.28
CA ARG A 257 -15.39 -30.99 14.64
C ARG A 257 -15.76 -32.42 15.03
N ARG A 258 -14.76 -33.29 15.22
CA ARG A 258 -14.98 -34.69 15.63
C ARG A 258 -15.42 -34.81 17.09
N ARG A 259 -15.11 -33.84 17.95
CA ARG A 259 -15.42 -33.89 19.39
C ARG A 259 -16.61 -33.02 19.80
N TRP A 260 -16.78 -31.85 19.20
CA TRP A 260 -17.71 -30.81 19.66
C TRP A 260 -18.89 -30.54 18.71
N GLY A 261 -18.90 -31.18 17.54
CA GLY A 261 -19.90 -30.94 16.50
C GLY A 261 -19.54 -29.80 15.55
N ALA A 262 -20.22 -29.74 14.40
CA ALA A 262 -19.86 -28.85 13.30
C ALA A 262 -20.16 -27.37 13.57
N ARG A 263 -21.31 -27.06 14.20
CA ARG A 263 -21.75 -25.67 14.39
C ARG A 263 -20.84 -24.94 15.38
N GLN A 264 -20.59 -25.55 16.54
CA GLN A 264 -19.74 -25.02 17.60
C GLN A 264 -18.30 -24.80 17.11
N THR A 265 -17.79 -25.76 16.34
CA THR A 265 -16.46 -25.67 15.74
C THR A 265 -16.34 -24.49 14.80
N TRP A 266 -17.30 -24.28 13.89
CA TRP A 266 -17.24 -23.17 12.94
C TRP A 266 -17.36 -21.81 13.62
N VAL A 267 -18.20 -21.68 14.64
CA VAL A 267 -18.30 -20.43 15.42
C VAL A 267 -16.95 -20.03 16.04
N ALA A 268 -16.18 -21.01 16.54
CA ALA A 268 -14.85 -20.74 17.12
C ALA A 268 -13.73 -20.62 16.06
N ALA A 269 -13.75 -21.44 15.02
CA ALA A 269 -12.67 -21.54 14.05
C ALA A 269 -12.69 -20.41 13.01
N VAL A 270 -13.87 -19.94 12.58
CA VAL A 270 -13.98 -18.92 11.52
C VAL A 270 -13.22 -17.64 11.88
N PRO A 271 -13.41 -17.01 13.07
CA PRO A 271 -12.68 -15.79 13.40
C PRO A 271 -11.16 -15.97 13.37
N VAL A 272 -10.66 -17.11 13.86
CA VAL A 272 -9.22 -17.42 13.89
C VAL A 272 -8.68 -17.61 12.47
N LEU A 273 -9.38 -18.39 11.64
CA LEU A 273 -8.99 -18.64 10.25
C LEU A 273 -9.03 -17.35 9.42
N VAL A 274 -10.04 -16.51 9.62
CA VAL A 274 -10.14 -15.20 8.94
C VAL A 274 -9.02 -14.28 9.39
N ALA A 275 -8.75 -14.17 10.69
CA ALA A 275 -7.66 -13.34 11.20
C ALA A 275 -6.29 -13.77 10.66
N LEU A 276 -5.99 -15.07 10.69
CA LEU A 276 -4.75 -15.61 10.11
C LEU A 276 -4.72 -15.41 8.58
N GLY A 277 -5.85 -15.57 7.90
CA GLY A 277 -5.97 -15.33 6.47
C GLY A 277 -5.66 -13.89 6.08
N VAL A 278 -6.18 -12.91 6.83
CA VAL A 278 -5.89 -11.48 6.64
C VAL A 278 -4.42 -11.18 6.92
N LEU A 279 -3.86 -11.73 8.01
CA LEU A 279 -2.44 -11.55 8.35
C LEU A 279 -1.51 -12.07 7.24
N VAL A 280 -1.73 -13.30 6.76
CA VAL A 280 -0.95 -13.89 5.66
C VAL A 280 -1.14 -13.11 4.37
N SER A 281 -2.38 -12.69 4.06
CA SER A 281 -2.68 -11.91 2.86
C SER A 281 -2.01 -10.53 2.87
N GLY A 282 -1.92 -9.89 4.04
CA GLY A 282 -1.17 -8.64 4.21
C GLY A 282 0.32 -8.82 3.92
N GLN A 283 0.95 -9.87 4.45
CA GLN A 283 2.37 -10.17 4.16
C GLN A 283 2.61 -10.51 2.68
N LEU A 284 1.70 -11.28 2.07
CA LEU A 284 1.73 -11.55 0.63
C LEU A 284 1.61 -10.26 -0.18
N THR A 285 0.75 -9.33 0.22
CA THR A 285 0.61 -8.02 -0.46
C THR A 285 1.91 -7.23 -0.39
N ARG A 286 2.61 -7.24 0.75
CA ARG A 286 3.89 -6.54 0.90
C ARG A 286 4.98 -7.09 -0.04
N ALA A 287 4.92 -8.37 -0.40
CA ALA A 287 5.82 -8.97 -1.39
C ALA A 287 5.52 -8.48 -2.82
N LEU A 288 4.31 -8.00 -3.09
CA LEU A 288 3.92 -7.48 -4.40
C LEU A 288 4.45 -6.05 -4.63
N PRO A 289 4.51 -5.58 -5.90
CA PRO A 289 4.96 -4.24 -6.25
C PRO A 289 4.26 -3.15 -5.43
N ASN A 290 5.02 -2.21 -4.91
CA ASN A 290 4.55 -1.13 -4.04
C ASN A 290 3.56 -0.16 -4.73
N LEU A 291 3.65 0.04 -6.05
CA LEU A 291 2.77 0.92 -6.83
C LEU A 291 1.57 0.21 -7.46
N LEU A 292 1.33 -1.07 -7.10
CA LEU A 292 0.24 -1.93 -7.59
C LEU A 292 -1.04 -1.17 -7.93
#